data_AF-A0A2B9E9Z0-F1
#
_entry.id   AF-A0A2B9E9Z0-F1
#
_cell.length_a   1.000
_cell.length_b   1.000
_cell.length_c   1.000
_cell.angle_alpha   90.00
_cell.angle_beta   90.00
_cell.angle_gamma   90.00
#
_symmetry.space_group_name_H-M   'P 1'
#
loop_
_entity.id
_entity.type
_entity.pdbx_description
1 polymer ?
#
loop_
_entity_poly.entity_id
_entity_poly.type
_entity_poly.pdbx_seq_one_letter_code
_entity_poly.pdbx_strand_id
1 'polypeptide(L)'
;MRQTKYILSGGLAFSEDKDMEKLRRFSLKGWHVSDFKFIGYTLKKGESSDYIYSVDYRSLKEDEEEEYFDFFSSSGWSHIASEGDIHLFRAQPNTKPIYSDRDTSVEKYENSARSMNYFAIPFVLITVLAWVVAIISSGTLQSILFTIAVIFTIIAIPTAMTVIATYNNKWKVKEKNGLVNLLKTISVLIFLIAVFILLYAAGSAVNMLASMIIGAIALPTAIWLIMSLCHKMRGKKA
;
A
#
# COMPACT_ATOMS: atom_id res chain seq x y z
N MET A 1 -31.91 6.10 -13.86
CA MET A 1 -30.48 5.82 -14.14
C MET A 1 -29.66 6.13 -12.90
N ARG A 2 -28.67 5.32 -12.52
CA ARG A 2 -27.80 5.64 -11.36
C ARG A 2 -27.00 6.90 -11.66
N GLN A 3 -27.15 7.92 -10.81
CA GLN A 3 -26.42 9.19 -10.90
C GLN A 3 -25.03 9.13 -10.25
N THR A 4 -24.75 8.03 -9.54
CA THR A 4 -23.49 7.79 -8.83
C THR A 4 -22.88 6.45 -9.23
N LYS A 5 -21.55 6.39 -9.19
CA LYS A 5 -20.76 5.18 -9.44
C LYS A 5 -19.56 5.14 -8.50
N TYR A 6 -19.22 3.96 -8.00
CA TYR A 6 -18.01 3.75 -7.22
C TYR A 6 -16.91 3.12 -8.08
N ILE A 7 -15.66 3.54 -7.90
CA ILE A 7 -14.49 2.92 -8.52
C ILE A 7 -13.41 2.66 -7.48
N LEU A 8 -12.74 1.51 -7.61
CA LEU A 8 -11.64 1.15 -6.71
C LEU A 8 -10.40 2.01 -6.98
N SER A 9 -9.73 2.43 -5.90
CA SER A 9 -8.39 2.98 -5.93
C SER A 9 -7.38 1.83 -6.09
N GLY A 10 -6.23 2.07 -6.72
CA GLY A 10 -5.09 1.14 -6.63
C GLY A 10 -4.31 1.29 -5.32
N GLY A 11 -4.74 2.18 -4.44
CA GLY A 11 -4.10 2.59 -3.20
C GLY A 11 -3.19 3.79 -3.44
N LEU A 12 -3.48 4.93 -2.82
CA LEU A 12 -2.71 6.17 -2.99
C LEU A 12 -1.20 5.97 -2.72
N ALA A 13 -0.85 5.18 -1.71
CA ALA A 13 0.56 4.86 -1.43
C ALA A 13 1.27 4.10 -2.57
N PHE A 14 0.53 3.37 -3.41
CA PHE A 14 1.08 2.48 -4.45
C PHE A 14 0.91 3.01 -5.87
N SER A 15 -0.15 3.77 -6.13
CA SER A 15 -0.56 4.14 -7.49
C SER A 15 -1.22 5.51 -7.60
N GLU A 16 -0.82 6.48 -6.77
CA GLU A 16 -1.37 7.85 -6.76
C GLU A 16 -1.53 8.44 -8.17
N ASP A 17 -0.44 8.53 -8.95
CA ASP A 17 -0.46 9.12 -10.30
C ASP A 17 -1.43 8.39 -11.24
N LYS A 18 -1.48 7.05 -11.13
CA LYS A 18 -2.38 6.23 -11.96
C LYS A 18 -3.83 6.45 -11.57
N ASP A 19 -4.10 6.69 -10.29
CA ASP A 19 -5.43 7.01 -9.80
C ASP A 19 -5.85 8.41 -10.24
N MET A 20 -4.98 9.42 -10.17
CA MET A 20 -5.28 10.77 -10.68
C MET A 20 -5.61 10.76 -12.19
N GLU A 21 -4.82 10.02 -12.98
CA GLU A 21 -5.06 9.85 -14.42
C GLU A 21 -6.33 9.02 -14.69
N LYS A 22 -6.64 8.04 -13.84
CA LYS A 22 -7.91 7.31 -13.92
C LYS A 22 -9.10 8.24 -13.68
N LEU A 23 -9.02 9.11 -12.68
CA LEU A 23 -10.07 10.10 -12.38
C LEU A 23 -10.26 11.08 -13.53
N ARG A 24 -9.18 11.62 -14.11
CA ARG A 24 -9.24 12.48 -15.31
C ARG A 24 -9.97 11.81 -16.47
N ARG A 25 -9.64 10.55 -16.76
CA ARG A 25 -10.32 9.76 -17.82
C ARG A 25 -11.81 9.54 -17.55
N PHE A 26 -12.24 9.51 -16.29
CA PHE A 26 -13.66 9.49 -15.94
C PHE A 26 -14.31 10.87 -16.10
N SER A 27 -13.62 11.93 -15.71
CA SER A 27 -14.09 13.31 -15.87
C SER A 27 -14.37 13.65 -17.34
N LEU A 28 -13.48 13.24 -18.24
CA LEU A 28 -13.66 13.38 -19.69
C LEU A 28 -14.92 12.67 -20.21
N LYS A 29 -15.43 11.67 -19.48
CA LYS A 29 -16.66 10.93 -19.81
C LYS A 29 -17.88 11.46 -19.06
N GLY A 30 -17.77 12.61 -18.38
CA GLY A 30 -18.82 13.20 -17.57
C GLY A 30 -19.02 12.51 -16.22
N TRP A 31 -18.00 11.85 -15.68
CA TRP A 31 -18.01 11.25 -14.34
C TRP A 31 -16.99 11.93 -13.45
N HIS A 32 -17.46 12.76 -12.54
CA HIS A 32 -16.62 13.58 -11.67
C HIS A 32 -16.58 12.99 -10.29
N VAL A 33 -15.38 12.87 -9.71
CA VAL A 33 -15.26 12.48 -8.30
C VAL A 33 -15.93 13.52 -7.40
N SER A 34 -16.67 13.02 -6.43
CA SER A 34 -17.38 13.84 -5.44
C SER A 34 -17.00 13.49 -4.01
N ASP A 35 -16.41 12.33 -3.79
CA ASP A 35 -15.97 11.86 -2.48
C ASP A 35 -14.96 10.71 -2.65
N PHE A 36 -14.18 10.42 -1.63
CA PHE A 36 -13.32 9.24 -1.59
C PHE A 36 -13.21 8.65 -0.18
N LYS A 37 -12.94 7.34 -0.14
CA LYS A 37 -12.67 6.57 1.07
C LYS A 37 -11.43 5.73 0.84
N PHE A 38 -10.94 5.09 1.89
CA PHE A 38 -9.72 4.28 1.85
C PHE A 38 -9.63 3.28 0.67
N ILE A 39 -10.77 2.74 0.20
CA ILE A 39 -10.82 1.71 -0.84
C ILE A 39 -11.03 2.31 -2.27
N GLY A 40 -11.38 3.59 -2.41
CA GLY A 40 -11.74 4.14 -3.71
C GLY A 40 -12.59 5.41 -3.70
N TYR A 41 -13.14 5.72 -4.87
CA TYR A 41 -13.74 7.02 -5.19
C TYR A 41 -15.21 6.89 -5.56
N THR A 42 -16.02 7.82 -5.08
CA THR A 42 -17.40 8.02 -5.51
C THR A 42 -17.45 9.06 -6.61
N LEU A 43 -18.03 8.70 -7.75
CA LEU A 43 -18.21 9.57 -8.90
C LEU A 43 -19.69 9.95 -9.04
N LYS A 44 -19.95 11.19 -9.43
CA LYS A 44 -21.25 11.73 -9.83
C LYS A 44 -21.26 12.02 -11.31
N LYS A 45 -22.40 11.76 -11.97
CA LYS A 45 -22.59 12.08 -13.38
C LYS A 45 -22.75 13.60 -13.55
N GLY A 46 -22.10 14.16 -14.57
CA GLY A 46 -22.16 15.56 -14.96
C GLY A 46 -21.79 15.72 -16.43
N GLU A 47 -21.52 16.96 -16.85
CA GLU A 47 -21.05 17.25 -18.21
C GLU A 47 -19.62 16.76 -18.42
N SER A 48 -19.24 16.44 -19.65
CA SER A 48 -17.85 16.09 -19.97
C SER A 48 -16.94 17.29 -19.65
N SER A 49 -15.85 17.04 -18.91
CA SER A 49 -14.87 18.07 -18.58
C SER A 49 -13.49 17.43 -18.44
N ASP A 50 -12.43 18.18 -18.72
CA ASP A 50 -11.06 17.68 -18.61
C ASP A 50 -10.43 18.05 -17.25
N TYR A 51 -11.07 17.66 -16.14
CA TYR A 51 -10.49 17.97 -14.83
C TYR A 51 -9.21 17.18 -14.59
N ILE A 52 -8.18 17.88 -14.11
CA ILE A 52 -6.99 17.28 -13.52
C ILE A 52 -7.20 17.14 -12.01
N TYR A 53 -6.57 16.12 -11.43
CA TYR A 53 -6.72 15.78 -10.01
C TYR A 53 -5.36 15.73 -9.33
N SER A 54 -5.33 16.13 -8.06
CA SER A 54 -4.14 16.04 -7.21
C SER A 54 -4.56 15.74 -5.77
N VAL A 55 -3.68 15.07 -5.04
CA VAL A 55 -3.83 14.80 -3.62
C VAL A 55 -2.75 15.55 -2.85
N ASP A 56 -3.14 16.11 -1.71
CA ASP A 56 -2.25 16.67 -0.69
C ASP A 56 -2.36 15.86 0.61
N TYR A 57 -1.28 15.84 1.40
CA TYR A 57 -1.24 15.19 2.69
C TYR A 57 -0.90 16.23 3.77
N ARG A 58 -1.90 16.61 4.56
CA ARG A 58 -1.75 17.61 5.62
C ARG A 58 -2.67 17.28 6.78
N SER A 59 -2.16 17.37 8.00
CA SER A 59 -3.01 17.35 9.19
C SER A 59 -3.42 18.78 9.49
N LEU A 60 -4.73 19.03 9.51
CA LEU A 60 -5.31 20.35 9.70
C LEU A 60 -6.04 20.38 11.04
N LYS A 61 -5.93 21.52 11.74
CA LYS A 61 -6.86 21.84 12.83
C LYS A 61 -8.11 22.51 12.25
N GLU A 62 -9.23 22.44 12.97
CA GLU A 62 -10.50 23.02 12.50
C GLU A 62 -10.39 24.51 12.14
N ASP A 63 -9.55 25.27 12.85
CA ASP A 63 -9.30 26.69 12.59
C ASP A 63 -8.36 26.97 11.40
N GLU A 64 -7.67 25.97 10.89
CA GLU A 64 -6.73 26.08 9.76
C GLU A 64 -7.36 25.61 8.43
N GLU A 65 -8.48 24.88 8.47
CA GLU A 65 -9.08 24.24 7.27
C GLU A 65 -9.50 25.25 6.19
N GLU A 66 -10.22 26.30 6.59
CA GLU A 66 -10.73 27.31 5.66
C GLU A 66 -9.59 28.03 4.94
N GLU A 67 -8.61 28.54 5.70
CA GLU A 67 -7.43 29.21 5.15
C GLU A 67 -6.65 28.29 4.20
N TYR A 68 -6.49 27.03 4.59
CA TYR A 68 -5.78 26.03 3.80
C TYR A 68 -6.46 25.75 2.45
N PHE A 69 -7.78 25.56 2.42
CA PHE A 69 -8.50 25.32 1.16
C PHE A 69 -8.61 26.58 0.31
N ASP A 70 -8.74 27.76 0.92
CA ASP A 70 -8.76 29.05 0.21
C ASP A 70 -7.43 29.34 -0.49
N PHE A 71 -6.31 28.99 0.15
CA PHE A 71 -5.00 29.07 -0.47
C PHE A 71 -4.94 28.30 -1.80
N PHE A 72 -5.47 27.07 -1.85
CA PHE A 72 -5.53 26.29 -3.09
C PHE A 72 -6.54 26.84 -4.10
N SER A 73 -7.69 27.32 -3.61
CA SER A 73 -8.72 27.96 -4.44
C SER A 73 -8.17 29.16 -5.21
N SER A 74 -7.35 29.98 -4.55
CA SER A 74 -6.68 31.13 -5.17
C SER A 74 -5.72 30.74 -6.32
N SER A 75 -5.23 29.51 -6.30
CA SER A 75 -4.34 28.94 -7.33
C SER A 75 -5.09 28.11 -8.39
N GLY A 76 -6.42 28.15 -8.40
CA GLY A 76 -7.26 27.44 -9.36
C GLY A 76 -7.57 25.98 -9.02
N TRP A 77 -7.26 25.54 -7.80
CA TRP A 77 -7.58 24.20 -7.29
C TRP A 77 -8.81 24.23 -6.39
N SER A 78 -9.83 23.46 -6.72
CA SER A 78 -11.01 23.27 -5.87
C SER A 78 -10.87 22.01 -5.05
N HIS A 79 -11.04 22.14 -3.73
CA HIS A 79 -11.20 21.00 -2.83
C HIS A 79 -12.45 20.19 -3.19
N ILE A 80 -12.37 18.86 -3.04
CA ILE A 80 -13.46 17.92 -3.32
C ILE A 80 -13.91 17.24 -2.04
N ALA A 81 -12.97 16.60 -1.34
CA ALA A 81 -13.22 15.80 -0.16
C ALA A 81 -11.92 15.59 0.62
N SER A 82 -12.07 15.27 1.90
CA SER A 82 -10.99 14.89 2.80
C SER A 82 -11.30 13.53 3.44
N GLU A 83 -10.27 12.71 3.65
CA GLU A 83 -10.35 11.48 4.44
C GLU A 83 -9.11 11.41 5.35
N GLY A 84 -9.29 11.76 6.62
CA GLY A 84 -8.16 12.01 7.54
C GLY A 84 -7.28 13.15 7.02
N ASP A 85 -5.96 12.94 7.06
CA ASP A 85 -4.97 13.92 6.59
C ASP A 85 -4.78 13.93 5.05
N ILE A 86 -5.72 13.37 4.30
CA ILE A 86 -5.64 13.25 2.83
C ILE A 86 -6.70 14.17 2.22
N HIS A 87 -6.27 15.08 1.35
CA HIS A 87 -7.14 16.07 0.71
C HIS A 87 -7.10 15.91 -0.81
N LEU A 88 -8.26 15.69 -1.42
CA LEU A 88 -8.39 15.54 -2.87
C LEU A 88 -8.84 16.86 -3.50
N PHE A 89 -8.11 17.30 -4.52
CA PHE A 89 -8.38 18.53 -5.27
C PHE A 89 -8.60 18.24 -6.75
N ARG A 90 -9.34 19.14 -7.41
CA ARG A 90 -9.45 19.21 -8.88
C ARG A 90 -9.13 20.59 -9.40
N ALA A 91 -8.67 20.66 -10.64
CA ALA A 91 -8.48 21.91 -11.35
C ALA A 91 -8.77 21.75 -12.85
N GLN A 92 -8.79 22.88 -13.57
CA GLN A 92 -8.81 22.90 -15.02
C GLN A 92 -7.45 22.45 -15.59
N PRO A 93 -7.40 21.95 -16.84
CA PRO A 93 -6.13 21.61 -17.45
C PRO A 93 -5.26 22.86 -17.57
N ASN A 94 -3.95 22.68 -17.45
CA ASN A 94 -2.93 23.75 -17.42
C ASN A 94 -2.88 24.58 -16.13
N THR A 95 -3.69 24.29 -15.10
CA THR A 95 -3.46 24.84 -13.76
C THR A 95 -2.09 24.38 -13.24
N LYS A 96 -1.34 25.30 -12.63
CA LYS A 96 -0.02 24.99 -12.05
C LYS A 96 -0.15 23.85 -11.02
N PRO A 97 0.68 22.79 -11.10
CA PRO A 97 0.64 21.70 -10.13
C PRO A 97 0.86 22.21 -8.70
N ILE A 98 0.16 21.60 -7.73
CA ILE A 98 0.38 21.85 -6.30
C ILE A 98 1.84 21.59 -5.93
N TYR A 99 2.42 20.55 -6.50
CA TYR A 99 3.82 20.16 -6.32
C TYR A 99 4.54 20.29 -7.65
N SER A 100 5.35 21.33 -7.80
CA SER A 100 6.06 21.62 -9.06
C SER A 100 7.55 21.30 -9.02
N ASP A 101 8.13 21.19 -7.83
CA ASP A 101 9.54 20.97 -7.62
C ASP A 101 9.78 19.74 -6.74
N ARG A 102 11.04 19.32 -6.70
CA ARG A 102 11.44 18.10 -5.98
C ARG A 102 11.27 18.24 -4.47
N ASP A 103 11.52 19.41 -3.92
CA ASP A 103 11.56 19.60 -2.47
C ASP A 103 10.13 19.61 -1.90
N THR A 104 9.20 20.28 -2.58
CA THR A 104 7.76 20.21 -2.25
C THR A 104 7.19 18.80 -2.45
N SER A 105 7.64 18.08 -3.50
CA SER A 105 7.25 16.67 -3.71
C SER A 105 7.81 15.73 -2.62
N VAL A 106 9.00 16.01 -2.10
CA VAL A 106 9.55 15.30 -0.95
C VAL A 106 8.70 15.56 0.29
N GLU A 107 8.38 16.83 0.55
CA GLU A 107 7.58 17.24 1.71
C GLU A 107 6.21 16.55 1.72
N LYS A 108 5.55 16.48 0.56
CA LYS A 108 4.32 15.71 0.36
C LYS A 108 4.40 14.29 0.93
N TYR A 109 5.40 13.52 0.49
CA TYR A 109 5.55 12.14 0.93
C TYR A 109 6.08 12.03 2.36
N GLU A 110 6.75 13.06 2.89
CA GLU A 110 7.10 13.15 4.30
C GLU A 110 5.87 13.33 5.19
N ASN A 111 4.93 14.20 4.79
CA ASN A 111 3.67 14.38 5.51
C ASN A 111 2.80 13.12 5.42
N SER A 112 2.70 12.52 4.24
CA SER A 112 2.01 11.24 4.03
C SER A 112 2.58 10.12 4.93
N ALA A 113 3.91 9.99 4.99
CA ALA A 113 4.55 9.00 5.84
C ALA A 113 4.34 9.30 7.33
N ARG A 114 4.39 10.57 7.76
CA ARG A 114 4.22 10.97 9.17
C ARG A 114 2.84 10.57 9.69
N SER A 115 1.78 10.89 8.95
CA SER A 115 0.40 10.53 9.29
C SER A 115 0.25 9.01 9.43
N MET A 116 0.74 8.25 8.44
CA MET A 116 0.66 6.79 8.47
C MET A 116 1.46 6.16 9.61
N ASN A 117 2.67 6.67 9.88
CA ASN A 117 3.55 6.10 10.91
C ASN A 117 2.99 6.23 12.33
N TYR A 118 2.20 7.27 12.60
CA TYR A 118 1.61 7.51 13.91
C TYR A 118 0.74 6.33 14.37
N PHE A 119 -0.01 5.70 13.45
CA PHE A 119 -0.83 4.52 13.74
C PHE A 119 -0.12 3.21 13.43
N ALA A 120 0.65 3.16 12.33
CA ALA A 120 1.25 1.93 11.85
C ALA A 120 2.34 1.38 12.79
N ILE A 121 3.21 2.24 13.33
CA ILE A 121 4.34 1.80 14.16
C ILE A 121 3.84 1.16 15.47
N PRO A 122 2.98 1.83 16.27
CA PRO A 122 2.43 1.20 17.48
C PRO A 122 1.68 -0.09 17.19
N PHE A 123 0.90 -0.15 16.10
CA PHE A 123 0.14 -1.34 15.75
C PHE A 123 1.04 -2.54 15.39
N VAL A 124 2.11 -2.32 14.64
CA VAL A 124 3.11 -3.36 14.34
C VAL A 124 3.80 -3.83 15.63
N LEU A 125 4.16 -2.90 16.53
CA LEU A 125 4.77 -3.25 17.82
C LEU A 125 3.84 -4.07 18.70
N ILE A 126 2.55 -3.69 18.79
CA ILE A 126 1.53 -4.45 19.52
C ILE A 126 1.36 -5.84 18.93
N THR A 127 1.42 -5.97 17.60
CA THR A 127 1.34 -7.26 16.91
C THR A 127 2.53 -8.16 17.28
N VAL A 128 3.75 -7.60 17.30
CA VAL A 128 4.96 -8.34 17.73
C VAL A 128 4.86 -8.76 19.20
N LEU A 129 4.40 -7.86 20.08
CA LEU A 129 4.19 -8.17 21.49
C LEU A 129 3.14 -9.27 21.68
N ALA A 130 2.05 -9.26 20.90
CA ALA A 130 1.04 -10.31 20.94
C ALA A 130 1.64 -11.69 20.60
N TRP A 131 2.53 -11.76 19.61
CA TRP A 131 3.27 -13.00 19.30
C TRP A 131 4.20 -13.43 20.42
N VAL A 132 4.96 -12.51 21.03
CA VAL A 132 5.85 -12.82 22.16
C VAL A 132 5.07 -13.39 23.34
N VAL A 133 3.96 -12.76 23.71
CA VAL A 133 3.11 -13.22 24.81
C VAL A 133 2.45 -14.56 24.47
N ALA A 134 2.02 -14.76 23.22
CA ALA A 134 1.46 -16.04 22.77
C ALA A 134 2.46 -17.19 22.88
N ILE A 135 3.74 -16.97 22.53
CA ILE A 135 4.79 -18.00 22.56
C ILE A 135 5.16 -18.40 23.99
N ILE A 136 5.14 -17.46 24.94
CA ILE A 136 5.49 -17.72 26.35
C ILE A 136 4.31 -18.32 27.14
N SER A 137 3.08 -18.12 26.66
CA SER A 137 1.86 -18.64 27.29
C SER A 137 1.70 -20.16 27.09
N SER A 138 0.90 -20.79 27.95
CA SER A 138 0.60 -22.22 27.91
C SER A 138 -0.90 -22.49 28.07
N GLY A 139 -1.36 -23.63 27.56
CA GLY A 139 -2.74 -24.11 27.76
C GLY A 139 -3.76 -23.39 26.87
N THR A 140 -4.99 -23.22 27.36
CA THR A 140 -6.07 -22.58 26.60
C THR A 140 -5.80 -21.11 26.27
N LEU A 141 -5.09 -20.41 27.15
CA LEU A 141 -4.69 -19.01 26.95
C LEU A 141 -3.77 -18.85 25.74
N GLN A 142 -2.84 -19.79 25.53
CA GLN A 142 -1.95 -19.81 24.37
C GLN A 142 -2.76 -19.83 23.07
N SER A 143 -3.74 -20.73 22.95
CA SER A 143 -4.55 -20.86 21.72
C SER A 143 -5.33 -19.58 21.39
N ILE A 144 -5.88 -18.91 22.42
CA ILE A 144 -6.59 -17.63 22.27
C ILE A 144 -5.63 -16.54 21.78
N LEU A 145 -4.47 -16.41 22.42
CA LEU A 145 -3.46 -15.39 22.08
C LEU A 145 -2.88 -15.60 20.67
N PHE A 146 -2.62 -16.83 20.26
CA PHE A 146 -2.20 -17.15 18.89
C PHE A 146 -3.25 -16.72 17.87
N THR A 147 -4.54 -16.98 18.14
CA THR A 147 -5.64 -16.56 17.26
C THR A 147 -5.68 -15.05 17.10
N ILE A 148 -5.55 -14.31 18.21
CA ILE A 148 -5.49 -12.83 18.20
C ILE A 148 -4.27 -12.34 17.41
N ALA A 149 -3.09 -12.92 17.66
CA ALA A 149 -1.84 -12.53 16.98
C ALA A 149 -1.92 -12.78 15.46
N VAL A 150 -2.57 -13.86 15.03
CA VAL A 150 -2.84 -14.14 13.60
C VAL A 150 -3.75 -13.08 13.00
N ILE A 151 -4.84 -12.71 13.66
CA ILE A 151 -5.75 -11.65 13.20
C ILE A 151 -5.01 -10.31 13.07
N PHE A 152 -4.20 -9.96 14.06
CA PHE A 152 -3.39 -8.73 14.01
C PHE A 152 -2.38 -8.76 12.87
N THR A 153 -1.78 -9.91 12.59
CA THR A 153 -0.84 -10.09 11.48
C THR A 153 -1.48 -9.83 10.12
N ILE A 154 -2.73 -10.27 9.92
CA ILE A 154 -3.50 -10.02 8.68
C ILE A 154 -3.66 -8.52 8.41
N ILE A 155 -3.77 -7.70 9.45
CA ILE A 155 -3.90 -6.24 9.35
C ILE A 155 -2.53 -5.57 9.30
N ALA A 156 -1.55 -6.08 10.05
CA ALA A 156 -0.22 -5.49 10.19
C ALA A 156 0.57 -5.59 8.88
N ILE A 157 0.40 -6.66 8.10
CA ILE A 157 1.08 -6.83 6.81
C ILE A 157 0.71 -5.73 5.81
N PRO A 158 -0.58 -5.51 5.45
CA PRO A 158 -0.97 -4.39 4.58
C PRO A 158 -0.53 -3.02 5.11
N THR A 159 -0.60 -2.84 6.43
CA THR A 159 -0.18 -1.59 7.09
C THR A 159 1.32 -1.34 6.90
N ALA A 160 2.15 -2.35 7.16
CA ALA A 160 3.59 -2.30 6.95
C ALA A 160 3.93 -2.09 5.47
N MET A 161 3.26 -2.77 4.54
CA MET A 161 3.45 -2.54 3.10
C MET A 161 3.12 -1.11 2.69
N THR A 162 2.08 -0.52 3.28
CA THR A 162 1.67 0.87 3.01
C THR A 162 2.73 1.85 3.50
N VAL A 163 3.27 1.67 4.71
CA VAL A 163 4.40 2.46 5.22
C VAL A 163 5.62 2.33 4.31
N ILE A 164 5.94 1.10 3.89
CA ILE A 164 7.08 0.87 2.99
C ILE A 164 6.86 1.59 1.64
N ALA A 165 5.65 1.57 1.11
CA ALA A 165 5.31 2.25 -0.13
C ALA A 165 5.43 3.79 -0.03
N THR A 166 4.98 4.41 1.06
CA THR A 166 5.14 5.87 1.26
C THR A 166 6.60 6.27 1.37
N TYR A 167 7.42 5.50 2.09
CA TYR A 167 8.88 5.73 2.15
C TYR A 167 9.57 5.49 0.80
N ASN A 168 9.14 4.48 0.04
CA ASN A 168 9.65 4.24 -1.30
C ASN A 168 9.37 5.41 -2.23
N ASN A 169 8.17 6.01 -2.19
CA ASN A 169 7.83 7.18 -3.00
C ASN A 169 8.74 8.37 -2.62
N LYS A 170 8.92 8.62 -1.32
CA LYS A 170 9.86 9.62 -0.81
C LYS A 170 11.28 9.41 -1.34
N TRP A 171 11.81 8.19 -1.26
CA TRP A 171 13.18 7.89 -1.67
C TRP A 171 13.37 7.85 -3.18
N LYS A 172 12.32 7.50 -3.93
CA LYS A 172 12.30 7.60 -5.39
C LYS A 172 12.43 9.05 -5.84
N VAL A 173 11.72 9.99 -5.20
CA VAL A 173 11.87 11.43 -5.47
C VAL A 173 13.26 11.95 -5.05
N LYS A 174 13.85 11.40 -3.98
CA LYS A 174 15.24 11.71 -3.58
C LYS A 174 16.31 10.95 -4.38
N GLU A 175 15.94 10.20 -5.42
CA GLU A 175 16.82 9.37 -6.27
C GLU A 175 17.69 8.35 -5.50
N LYS A 176 17.24 7.91 -4.32
CA LYS A 176 17.94 6.92 -3.48
C LYS A 176 17.59 5.49 -3.87
N ASN A 177 17.88 5.12 -5.11
CA ASN A 177 17.48 3.84 -5.73
C ASN A 177 17.95 2.59 -4.94
N GLY A 178 19.11 2.65 -4.28
CA GLY A 178 19.60 1.55 -3.43
C GLY A 178 18.70 1.26 -2.23
N LEU A 179 18.19 2.31 -1.58
CA LEU A 179 17.28 2.17 -0.43
C LEU A 179 15.89 1.66 -0.86
N VAL A 180 15.41 2.08 -2.04
CA VAL A 180 14.15 1.59 -2.62
C VAL A 180 14.22 0.09 -2.90
N ASN A 181 15.32 -0.38 -3.51
CA ASN A 181 15.51 -1.81 -3.75
C ASN A 181 15.63 -2.60 -2.43
N LEU A 182 16.32 -2.05 -1.43
CA LEU A 182 16.44 -2.68 -0.11
C LEU A 182 15.07 -2.84 0.58
N LEU A 183 14.24 -1.79 0.59
CA LEU A 183 12.89 -1.86 1.14
C LEU A 183 12.02 -2.91 0.43
N LYS A 184 12.10 -2.97 -0.90
CA LYS A 184 11.36 -3.96 -1.69
C LYS A 184 11.74 -5.39 -1.32
N THR A 185 13.04 -5.66 -1.12
CA THR A 185 13.53 -6.96 -0.65
C THR A 185 13.06 -7.27 0.77
N ILE A 186 13.09 -6.29 1.67
CA ILE A 186 12.61 -6.46 3.05
C ILE A 186 11.11 -6.80 3.08
N SER A 187 10.28 -6.12 2.27
CA SER A 187 8.84 -6.46 2.19
C SER A 187 8.60 -7.90 1.78
N VAL A 188 9.36 -8.41 0.79
CA VAL A 188 9.26 -9.80 0.35
C VAL A 188 9.67 -10.76 1.47
N LEU A 189 10.74 -10.45 2.19
CA LEU A 189 11.21 -11.28 3.30
C LEU A 189 10.19 -11.33 4.46
N ILE A 190 9.60 -10.19 4.83
CA ILE A 190 8.56 -10.12 5.87
C ILE A 190 7.34 -10.95 5.46
N PHE A 191 6.91 -10.86 4.20
CA PHE A 191 5.80 -11.65 3.68
C PHE A 191 6.10 -13.16 3.76
N LEU A 192 7.31 -13.58 3.36
CA LEU A 192 7.73 -14.98 3.45
C LEU A 192 7.77 -15.49 4.89
N ILE A 193 8.28 -14.67 5.83
CA ILE A 193 8.30 -14.99 7.26
C ILE A 193 6.87 -15.13 7.80
N ALA A 194 5.96 -14.22 7.45
CA ALA A 194 4.57 -14.29 7.90
C ALA A 194 3.84 -15.53 7.37
N VAL A 195 4.06 -15.88 6.10
CA VAL A 195 3.54 -17.14 5.52
C VAL A 195 4.10 -18.34 6.27
N PHE A 196 5.41 -18.35 6.57
CA PHE A 196 6.03 -19.44 7.32
C PHE A 196 5.44 -19.58 8.75
N ILE A 197 5.22 -18.46 9.45
CA ILE A 197 4.59 -18.44 10.77
C ILE A 197 3.14 -18.97 10.69
N LEU A 198 2.36 -18.56 9.67
CA LEU A 198 0.99 -19.06 9.47
C LEU A 198 0.95 -20.57 9.20
N LEU A 199 1.91 -21.09 8.44
CA LEU A 199 2.03 -22.53 8.19
C LEU A 199 2.40 -23.30 9.46
N TYR A 200 3.30 -22.75 10.29
CA TYR A 200 3.76 -23.39 11.53
C TYR A 200 2.71 -23.33 12.66
N ALA A 201 1.98 -22.22 12.80
CA ALA A 201 1.00 -22.00 13.86
C ALA A 201 -0.31 -22.79 13.67
N ALA A 202 -0.62 -23.26 12.46
CA ALA A 202 -1.89 -23.92 12.14
C ALA A 202 -2.00 -25.41 12.52
N GLY A 203 -1.05 -25.98 13.27
CA GLY A 203 -1.14 -27.37 13.74
C GLY A 203 -1.11 -28.42 12.62
N SER A 204 -1.15 -29.70 13.01
CA SER A 204 -0.71 -30.87 12.20
C SER A 204 -1.31 -30.99 10.80
N ALA A 205 -2.55 -30.54 10.57
CA ALA A 205 -3.22 -30.68 9.27
C ALA A 205 -2.63 -29.75 8.18
N VAL A 206 -2.25 -28.53 8.55
CA VAL A 206 -1.65 -27.57 7.61
C VAL A 206 -0.17 -27.86 7.40
N ASN A 207 0.56 -28.35 8.42
CA ASN A 207 1.92 -28.84 8.24
C ASN A 207 2.00 -30.06 7.30
N MET A 208 0.98 -30.93 7.30
CA MET A 208 0.83 -31.98 6.29
C MET A 208 0.63 -31.39 4.88
N LEU A 209 -0.29 -30.45 4.71
CA LEU A 209 -0.51 -29.82 3.40
C LEU A 209 0.69 -29.00 2.92
N ALA A 210 1.37 -28.29 3.83
CA ALA A 210 2.56 -27.49 3.54
C ALA A 210 3.73 -28.38 3.13
N SER A 211 3.99 -29.48 3.84
CA SER A 211 5.03 -30.45 3.47
C SER A 211 4.70 -31.15 2.14
N MET A 212 3.41 -31.42 1.85
CA MET A 212 2.98 -31.92 0.54
C MET A 212 3.25 -30.91 -0.58
N ILE A 213 2.97 -29.62 -0.38
CA ILE A 213 3.21 -28.57 -1.37
C ILE A 213 4.72 -28.32 -1.57
N ILE A 214 5.49 -28.26 -0.48
CA ILE A 214 6.95 -28.11 -0.53
C ILE A 214 7.57 -29.32 -1.23
N GLY A 215 7.13 -30.55 -0.94
CA GLY A 215 7.57 -31.75 -1.65
C GLY A 215 7.21 -31.73 -3.14
N ALA A 216 6.00 -31.30 -3.49
CA ALA A 216 5.54 -31.19 -4.87
C ALA A 216 6.32 -30.15 -5.70
N ILE A 217 6.92 -29.14 -5.07
CA ILE A 217 7.73 -28.11 -5.75
C ILE A 217 9.24 -28.47 -5.71
N ALA A 218 9.72 -29.02 -4.60
CA ALA A 218 11.13 -29.38 -4.41
C ALA A 218 11.55 -30.56 -5.30
N LEU A 219 10.68 -31.56 -5.51
CA LEU A 219 11.03 -32.73 -6.31
C LEU A 219 11.22 -32.40 -7.80
N PRO A 220 10.29 -31.68 -8.47
CA PRO A 220 10.49 -31.30 -9.88
C PRO A 220 11.67 -30.35 -10.08
N THR A 221 11.91 -29.44 -9.14
CA THR A 221 13.05 -28.51 -9.21
C THR A 221 14.39 -29.23 -9.01
N ALA A 222 14.45 -30.22 -8.11
CA ALA A 222 15.62 -31.08 -7.96
C ALA A 222 15.87 -31.96 -9.19
N ILE A 223 14.82 -32.57 -9.75
CA ILE A 223 14.90 -33.34 -11.01
C ILE A 223 15.41 -32.46 -12.14
N TRP A 224 14.89 -31.23 -12.27
CA TRP A 224 15.32 -30.27 -13.28
C TRP A 224 16.79 -29.86 -13.09
N LEU A 225 17.24 -29.62 -11.86
CA LEU A 225 18.64 -29.31 -11.55
C LEU A 225 19.58 -30.49 -11.88
N ILE A 226 19.19 -31.71 -11.53
CA ILE A 226 19.96 -32.92 -11.84
C ILE A 226 20.03 -33.13 -13.36
N MET A 227 18.91 -32.98 -14.07
CA MET A 227 18.87 -33.04 -15.54
C MET A 227 19.77 -31.98 -16.18
N SER A 228 19.74 -30.75 -15.67
CA SER A 228 20.58 -29.64 -16.13
C SER A 228 22.07 -29.93 -15.93
N LEU A 229 22.45 -30.48 -14.77
CA LEU A 229 23.82 -30.88 -14.47
C LEU A 229 24.28 -32.07 -15.34
N CYS A 230 23.43 -33.08 -15.51
CA CYS A 230 23.70 -34.22 -16.40
C CYS A 230 23.89 -33.79 -17.86
N HIS A 231 23.06 -32.87 -18.36
CA HIS A 231 23.22 -32.31 -19.71
C HIS A 231 24.53 -31.52 -19.85
N LYS A 232 24.88 -30.71 -18.86
CA LYS A 232 26.12 -29.93 -18.82
C LYS A 232 27.38 -30.82 -18.74
N MET A 233 27.29 -31.98 -18.10
CA MET A 233 28.37 -32.97 -18.07
C MET A 233 28.46 -33.79 -19.35
N ARG A 234 27.33 -34.07 -20.03
CA ARG A 234 27.30 -34.82 -21.29
C ARG A 234 27.74 -33.98 -22.49
N GLY A 235 27.49 -32.67 -22.48
CA GLY A 235 28.00 -31.71 -23.48
C GLY A 235 29.49 -31.37 -23.35
N LYS A 236 30.17 -31.85 -22.30
CA LYS A 236 31.63 -31.73 -22.12
C LYS A 236 32.44 -32.95 -22.59
N LYS A 237 31.77 -33.96 -23.17
CA LYS A 237 32.39 -35.20 -23.70
C LYS A 237 32.38 -35.28 -25.25
N ALA A 238 32.16 -34.17 -25.94
CA ALA A 238 32.38 -34.03 -27.38
C ALA A 238 33.66 -33.22 -27.63
#